data_AF-A0A1I1JBQ5-F1
#
_entry.id   AF-A0A1I1JBQ5-F1
#
_cell.length_a   1.000
_cell.length_b   1.000
_cell.length_c   1.000
_cell.angle_alpha   90.00
_cell.angle_beta   90.00
_cell.angle_gamma   90.00
#
_symmetry.space_group_name_H-M   'P 1'
#
loop_
_entity.id
_entity.type
_entity.pdbx_description
1 polymer ?
#
loop_
_entity_poly.entity_id
_entity_poly.type
_entity_poly.pdbx_seq_one_letter_code
_entity_poly.pdbx_strand_id
1 'polypeptide(L)'
;MKAVLAGTLLLSSSFNAVAAGYISDEFNTPGSQAVAIYTCAVTGTEKGFEPEAFDILRSAFQQRGANMKSRQAANLKADAYRWYESEQGHFDFESYWHSQCALVFDRMARALNA
;
A
#
# COMPACT_ATOMS: atom_id res chain seq x y z
N MET A 1 35.33 32.94 -12.27
CA MET A 1 34.61 32.03 -11.35
C MET A 1 33.75 31.10 -12.20
N LYS A 2 34.10 29.80 -12.25
CA LYS A 2 33.40 28.81 -13.07
C LYS A 2 32.29 28.19 -12.22
N ALA A 3 31.04 28.36 -12.65
CA ALA A 3 29.88 27.77 -12.02
C ALA A 3 29.91 26.25 -12.24
N VAL A 4 30.06 25.48 -11.16
CA VAL A 4 29.83 24.04 -11.13
C VAL A 4 28.33 23.86 -10.97
N LEU A 5 27.62 23.60 -12.07
CA LEU A 5 26.24 23.16 -12.02
C LEU A 5 26.25 21.68 -11.62
N ALA A 6 25.89 21.45 -10.36
CA ALA A 6 25.58 20.14 -9.82
C ALA A 6 24.48 19.50 -10.67
N GLY A 7 24.81 18.40 -11.34
CA GLY A 7 23.85 17.55 -12.03
C GLY A 7 22.98 16.87 -11.00
N THR A 8 21.78 17.40 -10.77
CA THR A 8 20.74 16.75 -9.99
C THR A 8 20.30 15.49 -10.73
N LEU A 9 20.66 14.33 -10.19
CA LEU A 9 20.08 13.03 -10.54
C LEU A 9 18.58 13.06 -10.17
N LEU A 10 17.75 13.54 -11.09
CA LEU A 10 16.31 13.29 -11.05
C LEU A 10 16.08 11.88 -11.57
N LEU A 11 16.19 10.88 -10.69
CA LEU A 11 15.50 9.61 -10.86
C LEU A 11 14.00 9.86 -10.66
N SER A 12 13.38 10.49 -11.65
CA SER A 12 11.93 10.47 -11.82
C SER A 12 11.54 9.06 -12.27
N SER A 13 11.48 8.14 -11.31
CA SER A 13 10.77 6.86 -11.43
C SER A 13 9.31 7.18 -11.72
N SER A 14 9.03 7.42 -12.99
CA SER A 14 7.74 7.76 -13.51
C SER A 14 6.96 6.45 -13.54
N PHE A 15 6.37 6.08 -12.40
CA PHE A 15 5.32 5.06 -12.34
C PHE A 15 4.08 5.63 -13.05
N ASN A 16 4.15 5.77 -14.37
CA ASN A 16 3.00 5.97 -15.23
C ASN A 16 2.35 4.60 -15.45
N ALA A 17 1.76 4.04 -14.41
CA ALA A 17 0.80 2.94 -14.54
C ALA A 17 -0.53 3.54 -15.01
N VAL A 18 -0.61 3.93 -16.28
CA VAL A 18 -1.88 4.38 -16.88
C VAL A 18 -2.72 3.14 -17.18
N ALA A 19 -3.84 3.04 -16.47
CA ALA A 19 -5.02 2.20 -16.72
C ALA A 19 -4.93 0.70 -16.42
N ALA A 20 -4.42 0.31 -15.25
CA ALA A 20 -5.07 -0.81 -14.58
C ALA A 20 -6.49 -0.33 -14.22
N GLY A 21 -7.53 -0.97 -14.74
CA GLY A 21 -8.93 -0.57 -14.57
C GLY A 21 -9.43 -0.76 -13.13
N TYR A 22 -8.84 0.00 -12.20
CA TYR A 22 -9.13 -0.05 -10.79
C TYR A 22 -10.54 0.49 -10.51
N ILE A 23 -11.26 -0.20 -9.64
CA ILE A 23 -12.66 0.08 -9.30
C ILE A 23 -12.74 1.26 -8.32
N SER A 24 -11.74 1.43 -7.47
CA SER A 24 -11.66 2.44 -6.42
C SER A 24 -11.02 3.73 -6.93
N ASP A 25 -11.63 4.86 -6.58
CA ASP A 25 -11.14 6.19 -6.93
C ASP A 25 -9.75 6.46 -6.30
N GLU A 26 -9.48 5.82 -5.16
CA GLU A 26 -8.22 5.93 -4.43
C GLU A 26 -7.03 5.41 -5.23
N PHE A 27 -7.18 4.29 -5.94
CA PHE A 27 -6.12 3.75 -6.82
C PHE A 27 -5.87 4.62 -8.06
N ASN A 28 -6.82 5.49 -8.39
CA ASN A 28 -6.69 6.49 -9.45
C ASN A 28 -6.19 7.85 -8.93
N THR A 29 -5.96 7.99 -7.61
CA THR A 29 -5.53 9.23 -6.95
C THR A 29 -4.09 9.11 -6.44
N PRO A 30 -3.13 9.91 -6.95
CA PRO A 30 -1.75 9.90 -6.47
C PRO A 30 -1.65 10.20 -4.97
N GLY A 31 -0.85 9.43 -4.25
CA GLY A 31 -0.57 9.65 -2.82
C GLY A 31 -1.67 9.19 -1.86
N SER A 32 -2.65 8.41 -2.33
CA SER A 32 -3.69 7.86 -1.45
C SER A 32 -3.10 6.91 -0.39
N GLN A 33 -3.29 7.27 0.88
CA GLN A 33 -2.89 6.42 2.01
C GLN A 33 -3.65 5.10 2.04
N ALA A 34 -4.90 5.08 1.55
CA ALA A 34 -5.69 3.86 1.45
C ALA A 34 -5.04 2.86 0.49
N VAL A 35 -4.53 3.33 -0.66
CA VAL A 35 -3.79 2.47 -1.60
C VAL A 35 -2.60 1.84 -0.91
N ALA A 36 -1.73 2.66 -0.30
CA ALA A 36 -0.51 2.19 0.35
C ALA A 36 -0.79 1.14 1.44
N ILE A 37 -1.82 1.35 2.26
CA ILE A 37 -2.16 0.42 3.34
C ILE A 37 -2.73 -0.90 2.79
N TYR A 38 -3.56 -0.85 1.73
CA TYR A 38 -4.14 -2.06 1.16
C TYR A 38 -3.13 -2.85 0.31
N THR A 39 -2.21 -2.19 -0.42
CA THR A 39 -1.11 -2.87 -1.12
C THR A 39 -0.13 -3.51 -0.14
N CYS A 40 0.14 -2.86 1.00
CA CYS A 40 0.84 -3.50 2.11
C CYS A 40 0.07 -4.72 2.63
N ALA A 41 -1.22 -4.61 2.92
CA ALA A 41 -2.02 -5.72 3.45
C ALA A 41 -2.00 -6.96 2.53
N VAL A 42 -2.15 -6.76 1.21
CA VAL A 42 -2.02 -7.84 0.21
C VAL A 42 -0.60 -8.42 0.25
N THR A 43 0.43 -7.57 0.20
CA THR A 43 1.83 -8.04 0.22
C THR A 43 2.12 -8.89 1.46
N GLY A 44 1.71 -8.43 2.65
CA GLY A 44 1.89 -9.16 3.90
C GLY A 44 1.17 -10.50 3.93
N THR A 45 -0.05 -10.55 3.39
CA THR A 45 -0.84 -11.78 3.31
C THR A 45 -0.22 -12.77 2.31
N GLU A 46 0.04 -12.33 1.08
CA GLU A 46 0.46 -13.20 -0.03
C GLU A 46 1.92 -13.68 0.10
N LYS A 47 2.80 -12.88 0.74
CA LYS A 47 4.18 -13.30 1.03
C LYS A 47 4.32 -13.98 2.40
N GLY A 48 3.26 -14.03 3.20
CA GLY A 48 3.26 -14.65 4.52
C GLY A 48 4.01 -13.84 5.59
N PHE A 49 4.26 -12.56 5.36
CA PHE A 49 4.91 -11.69 6.35
C PHE A 49 3.96 -11.26 7.47
N GLU A 50 2.67 -11.12 7.17
CA GLU A 50 1.60 -10.83 8.13
C GLU A 50 0.29 -11.45 7.61
N PRO A 51 0.04 -12.74 7.88
CA PRO A 51 -1.14 -13.45 7.39
C PRO A 51 -2.48 -12.83 7.85
N GLU A 52 -2.48 -12.10 8.97
CA GLU A 52 -3.67 -11.49 9.56
C GLU A 52 -3.82 -10.01 9.17
N ALA A 53 -3.06 -9.51 8.19
CA ALA A 53 -3.04 -8.09 7.83
C ALA A 53 -4.43 -7.49 7.58
N PHE A 54 -5.31 -8.19 6.86
CA PHE A 54 -6.67 -7.68 6.62
C PHE A 54 -7.55 -7.65 7.87
N ASP A 55 -7.34 -8.56 8.81
CA ASP A 55 -8.07 -8.58 10.08
C ASP A 55 -7.58 -7.47 11.02
N ILE A 56 -6.27 -7.21 11.05
CA ILE A 56 -5.68 -6.05 11.72
C ILE A 56 -6.25 -4.75 11.13
N LEU A 57 -6.28 -4.65 9.80
CA LEU A 57 -6.79 -3.46 9.11
C LEU A 57 -8.28 -3.21 9.41
N ARG A 58 -9.11 -4.26 9.33
CA ARG A 58 -10.54 -4.19 9.66
C ARG A 58 -10.74 -3.70 11.10
N SER A 59 -10.03 -4.31 12.04
CA SER A 59 -10.12 -3.98 13.47
C SER A 59 -9.67 -2.54 13.74
N ALA A 60 -8.60 -2.08 13.08
CA ALA A 60 -8.08 -0.73 13.23
C ALA A 60 -9.08 0.34 12.76
N PHE A 61 -9.77 0.11 11.63
CA PHE A 61 -10.82 1.02 11.16
C PHE A 61 -12.03 1.04 12.10
N GLN A 62 -12.43 -0.11 12.62
CA GLN A 62 -13.52 -0.21 13.60
C GLN A 62 -13.22 0.59 14.88
N GLN A 63 -12.04 0.41 15.48
CA GLN A 63 -11.66 1.13 16.70
C GLN A 63 -11.58 2.66 16.52
N ARG A 64 -11.18 3.13 15.34
CA ARG A 64 -11.07 4.57 15.04
C ARG A 64 -12.42 5.24 14.76
N GLY A 65 -13.54 4.51 14.83
CA GLY A 65 -14.85 4.99 14.40
C GLY A 65 -14.90 5.32 12.91
N ALA A 66 -13.90 4.87 12.14
CA ALA A 66 -13.83 5.05 10.71
C ALA A 66 -14.75 4.00 10.06
N ASN A 67 -16.01 4.35 9.88
CA ASN A 67 -16.96 3.54 9.11
C ASN A 67 -16.64 3.62 7.62
N MET A 68 -15.57 2.95 7.21
CA MET A 68 -15.36 2.66 5.80
C MET A 68 -16.51 1.76 5.35
N LYS A 69 -17.25 2.19 4.33
CA LYS A 69 -18.37 1.41 3.81
C LYS A 69 -17.83 0.04 3.36
N SER A 70 -18.47 -1.06 3.75
CA SER A 70 -17.98 -2.42 3.44
C SER A 70 -17.70 -2.63 1.94
N ARG A 71 -18.48 -1.98 1.06
CA ARG A 71 -18.25 -1.98 -0.38
C ARG A 71 -16.92 -1.30 -0.79
N GLN A 72 -16.59 -0.16 -0.17
CA GLN A 72 -15.35 0.56 -0.44
C GLN A 72 -14.14 -0.27 0.00
N ALA A 73 -14.20 -0.87 1.19
CA ALA A 73 -13.14 -1.77 1.68
C ALA A 73 -12.93 -2.98 0.76
N ALA A 74 -14.03 -3.58 0.27
CA ALA A 74 -13.97 -4.69 -0.68
C ALA A 74 -13.33 -4.27 -2.02
N ASN A 75 -13.68 -3.10 -2.55
CA ASN A 75 -13.10 -2.58 -3.79
C ASN A 75 -11.59 -2.30 -3.64
N LEU A 76 -11.18 -1.64 -2.55
CA LEU A 76 -9.78 -1.38 -2.25
C LEU A 76 -8.97 -2.66 -2.13
N LYS A 77 -9.52 -3.70 -1.48
CA LYS A 77 -8.92 -5.02 -1.42
C LYS A 77 -8.76 -5.61 -2.82
N ALA A 78 -9.82 -5.61 -3.63
CA ALA A 78 -9.78 -6.17 -4.98
C ALA A 78 -8.74 -5.47 -5.88
N ASP A 79 -8.66 -4.14 -5.81
CA ASP A 79 -7.68 -3.38 -6.60
C ASP A 79 -6.24 -3.58 -6.12
N ALA A 80 -6.03 -3.71 -4.80
CA ALA A 80 -4.71 -4.05 -4.27
C ALA A 80 -4.24 -5.45 -4.72
N TYR A 81 -5.16 -6.40 -4.83
CA TYR A 81 -4.87 -7.73 -5.41
C TYR A 81 -4.48 -7.63 -6.89
N ARG A 82 -5.23 -6.86 -7.68
CA ARG A 82 -4.91 -6.62 -9.10
C ARG A 82 -3.53 -5.98 -9.27
N TRP A 83 -3.21 -5.01 -8.42
CA TRP A 83 -1.87 -4.40 -8.38
C TRP A 83 -0.80 -5.44 -8.05
N TYR A 84 -1.00 -6.25 -7.02
CA TYR A 84 -0.03 -7.29 -6.65
C TYR A 84 0.19 -8.29 -7.80
N GLU A 85 -0.89 -8.76 -8.42
CA GLU A 85 -0.83 -9.68 -9.56
C GLU A 85 -0.12 -9.08 -10.78
N SER A 86 -0.30 -7.77 -11.05
CA SER A 86 0.40 -7.11 -12.14
C SER A 86 1.89 -6.90 -11.86
N GLU A 87 2.26 -6.72 -10.59
CA GLU A 87 3.63 -6.38 -10.17
C GLU A 87 4.49 -7.59 -9.76
N GLN A 88 3.88 -8.76 -9.49
CA GLN A 88 4.54 -9.94 -8.90
C GLN A 88 5.79 -10.45 -9.64
N GLY A 89 5.96 -10.13 -10.92
CA GLY A 89 7.08 -10.56 -11.76
C GLY A 89 8.28 -9.61 -11.78
N HIS A 90 8.15 -8.38 -11.30
CA HIS A 90 9.18 -7.35 -11.45
C HIS A 90 9.35 -6.43 -10.24
N PHE A 91 8.50 -6.56 -9.23
CA PHE A 91 8.55 -5.73 -8.03
C PHE A 91 9.17 -6.46 -6.84
N ASP A 92 10.02 -5.77 -6.07
CA ASP A 92 10.63 -6.30 -4.85
C ASP A 92 9.70 -6.12 -3.65
N PHE A 93 8.81 -7.09 -3.46
CA PHE A 93 7.83 -7.09 -2.36
C PHE A 93 8.44 -7.25 -0.98
N GLU A 94 9.58 -7.92 -0.86
CA GLU A 94 10.23 -8.13 0.43
C GLU A 94 10.80 -6.79 0.94
N SER A 95 11.58 -6.11 0.10
CA SER A 95 12.08 -4.77 0.43
C SER A 95 10.94 -3.78 0.64
N TYR A 96 9.89 -3.83 -0.18
CA TYR A 96 8.71 -2.98 -0.01
C TYR A 96 8.05 -3.19 1.35
N TRP A 97 7.82 -4.46 1.74
CA TRP A 97 7.22 -4.79 3.02
C TRP A 97 8.06 -4.28 4.19
N HIS A 98 9.34 -4.62 4.22
CA HIS A 98 10.20 -4.28 5.35
C HIS A 98 10.48 -2.77 5.46
N SER A 99 10.50 -2.04 4.35
CA SER A 99 10.76 -0.59 4.35
C SER A 99 9.53 0.27 4.64
N GLN A 100 8.33 -0.16 4.22
CA GLN A 100 7.14 0.70 4.24
C GLN A 100 5.97 0.12 5.04
N CYS A 101 5.84 -1.20 5.13
CA CYS A 101 4.64 -1.85 5.64
C CYS A 101 4.78 -2.37 7.07
N ALA A 102 5.88 -3.07 7.37
CA ALA A 102 6.04 -3.84 8.60
C ALA A 102 5.75 -3.02 9.85
N LEU A 103 6.40 -1.85 9.99
CA LEU A 103 6.22 -0.97 11.15
C LEU A 103 4.78 -0.45 11.31
N VAL A 104 4.05 -0.27 10.21
CA VAL A 104 2.66 0.20 10.25
C VAL A 104 1.76 -0.87 10.83
N PHE A 105 1.85 -2.10 10.31
CA PHE A 105 1.05 -3.23 10.80
C PHE A 105 1.39 -3.59 12.24
N ASP A 106 2.67 -3.58 12.59
CA ASP A 106 3.16 -3.73 13.97
C ASP A 106 2.49 -2.75 14.95
N ARG A 107 2.40 -1.48 14.56
CA ARG A 107 1.77 -0.43 15.39
C ARG A 107 0.27 -0.61 15.48
N MET A 108 -0.40 -1.00 14.39
CA MET A 108 -1.82 -1.31 14.40
C MET A 108 -2.12 -2.49 15.31
N ALA A 109 -1.42 -3.62 15.14
CA ALA A 109 -1.60 -4.81 15.97
C ALA A 109 -1.39 -4.54 17.46
N ARG A 110 -0.35 -3.76 17.83
CA ARG A 110 -0.13 -3.36 19.23
C ARG A 110 -1.26 -2.48 19.77
N ALA A 111 -1.75 -1.52 18.99
CA ALA A 111 -2.84 -0.65 19.42
C ALA A 111 -4.16 -1.40 19.61
N LEU A 112 -4.40 -2.49 18.86
CA LEU A 112 -5.59 -3.33 19.01
C LEU A 112 -5.60 -4.14 20.31
N ASN A 113 -4.41 -4.50 20.82
CA ASN A 113 -4.23 -5.39 21.97
C ASN A 113 -3.87 -4.64 23.28
N ALA A 114 -3.78 -3.32 23.24
CA ALA A 114 -3.49 -2.47 24.40
C ALA A 114 -4.76 -2.04 25.12
#